data_AF-A0A7X8REJ7-F1
#
_entry.id   AF-A0A7X8REJ7-F1
#
_cell.length_a   1.000
_cell.length_b   1.000
_cell.length_c   1.000
_cell.angle_alpha   90.00
_cell.angle_beta   90.00
_cell.angle_gamma   90.00
#
_symmetry.space_group_name_H-M   'P 1'
#
loop_
_entity.id
_entity.type
_entity.pdbx_description
1 polymer ?
#
loop_
_entity_poly.entity_id
_entity_poly.type
_entity_poly.pdbx_seq_one_letter_code
_entity_poly.pdbx_strand_id
1 'polypeptide(L)'
;MAYATEEIKISNKIFYYLLKYGELKDDEEELYKAYSENENVTELVKELGESAECYIRKYGGVVYLIPKEDNDFLGFSKGDLKRILCKSGANDKDYYLSQFVILTLLVVFYSSQSVSSKAREYIKVGEFLNIITDKLKEGIERAGDNDSSGIAFENILERFEALKSSDSKSTSKTTKEGFINTILNFLDDQGLIYYIKGDDMIKPTTKLDSFMDWNLLNKNNFNRVLKALGEEVNE
;
A
#
# COMPACT_ATOMS: atom_id res chain seq x y z
N MET A 1 16.95 21.70 23.34
CA MET A 1 16.75 23.04 22.74
C MET A 1 15.54 23.69 23.39
N ALA A 2 15.46 25.03 23.43
CA ALA A 2 14.25 25.72 23.86
C ALA A 2 13.51 26.19 22.61
N TYR A 3 12.30 25.67 22.38
CA TYR A 3 11.46 26.06 21.25
C TYR A 3 10.68 27.34 21.55
N ALA A 4 10.52 28.20 20.55
CA ALA A 4 9.67 29.38 20.66
C ALA A 4 8.18 28.99 20.68
N THR A 5 7.37 29.77 21.40
CA THR A 5 5.91 29.52 21.45
C THR A 5 5.26 29.55 20.05
N GLU A 6 5.79 30.36 19.13
CA GLU A 6 5.33 30.43 17.74
C GLU A 6 5.57 29.09 17.00
N GLU A 7 6.76 28.49 17.19
CA GLU A 7 7.15 27.20 16.59
C GLU A 7 6.26 26.05 17.08
N ILE A 8 5.91 26.07 18.37
CA ILE A 8 4.97 25.10 18.97
C ILE A 8 3.57 25.27 18.38
N LYS A 9 3.09 26.51 18.21
CA LYS A 9 1.76 26.75 17.64
C LYS A 9 1.67 26.30 16.18
N ILE A 10 2.66 26.61 15.36
CA ILE A 10 2.64 26.25 13.94
C ILE A 10 2.84 24.73 13.74
N SER A 11 3.71 24.08 14.53
CA SER A 11 3.84 22.62 14.48
C SER A 11 2.55 21.91 14.86
N ASN A 12 1.84 22.36 15.91
CA ASN A 12 0.52 21.82 16.25
C ASN A 12 -0.51 22.01 15.14
N LYS A 13 -0.51 23.15 14.44
CA LYS A 13 -1.40 23.38 13.28
C LYS A 13 -1.08 22.43 12.14
N ILE A 14 0.21 22.27 11.81
CA ILE A 14 0.66 21.34 10.77
C ILE A 14 0.23 19.91 11.11
N PHE A 15 0.48 19.48 12.36
CA PHE A 15 0.12 18.13 12.78
C PHE A 15 -1.40 17.90 12.77
N TYR A 16 -2.19 18.86 13.23
CA TYR A 16 -3.65 18.80 13.14
C TYR A 16 -4.15 18.73 11.68
N TYR A 17 -3.53 19.49 10.78
CA TYR A 17 -3.81 19.42 9.34
C TYR A 17 -3.53 18.01 8.80
N LEU A 18 -2.38 17.44 9.14
CA LEU A 18 -1.99 16.09 8.76
C LEU A 18 -2.93 15.01 9.31
N LEU A 19 -3.42 15.15 10.55
CA LEU A 19 -4.42 14.23 11.10
C LEU A 19 -5.75 14.26 10.31
N LYS A 20 -6.12 15.42 9.78
CA LYS A 20 -7.39 15.59 9.05
C LYS A 20 -7.30 15.10 7.61
N TYR A 21 -6.16 15.28 6.95
CA TYR A 21 -6.05 15.08 5.50
C TYR A 21 -5.03 13.98 5.11
N GLY A 22 -4.20 13.52 6.04
CA GLY A 22 -3.16 12.50 5.80
C GLY A 22 -1.92 13.01 5.05
N GLU A 23 -2.05 14.13 4.33
CA GLU A 23 -0.97 14.73 3.54
C GLU A 23 -1.07 16.26 3.52
N LEU A 24 0.08 16.93 3.45
CA LEU A 24 0.25 18.37 3.31
C LEU A 24 1.08 18.64 2.06
N LYS A 25 0.46 19.26 1.06
CA LYS A 25 1.05 19.61 -0.23
C LYS A 25 1.56 21.06 -0.22
N ASP A 26 2.27 21.44 -1.27
CA ASP A 26 2.86 22.77 -1.44
C ASP A 26 1.83 23.86 -1.79
N ASP A 27 0.59 23.49 -2.13
CA ASP A 27 -0.54 24.41 -2.30
C ASP A 27 -1.00 25.04 -0.97
N GLU A 28 -0.79 24.37 0.16
CA GLU A 28 -0.94 24.91 1.52
C GLU A 28 0.32 25.67 1.95
N GLU A 29 0.61 26.77 1.23
CA GLU A 29 1.89 27.48 1.23
C GLU A 29 2.41 27.81 2.65
N GLU A 30 1.57 28.36 3.54
CA GLU A 30 1.97 28.74 4.90
C GLU A 30 2.49 27.53 5.70
N LEU A 31 1.70 26.46 5.77
CA LEU A 31 2.00 25.28 6.57
C LEU A 31 3.17 24.50 5.97
N TYR A 32 3.17 24.34 4.64
CA TYR A 32 4.21 23.61 3.93
C TYR A 32 5.56 24.31 4.02
N LYS A 33 5.59 25.64 3.85
CA LYS A 33 6.81 26.44 4.00
C LYS A 33 7.34 26.39 5.43
N ALA A 34 6.47 26.55 6.42
CA ALA A 34 6.85 26.46 7.84
C ALA A 34 7.46 25.09 8.17
N TYR A 35 6.88 23.99 7.67
CA TYR A 35 7.48 22.66 7.83
C TYR A 35 8.81 22.55 7.05
N SER A 36 8.89 23.09 5.83
CA SER A 36 10.04 22.84 4.94
C SER A 36 11.28 23.67 5.25
N GLU A 37 11.11 24.88 5.80
CA GLU A 37 12.19 25.86 5.96
C GLU A 37 12.58 26.09 7.44
N ASN A 38 11.79 25.57 8.39
CA ASN A 38 12.10 25.68 9.82
C ASN A 38 12.36 24.30 10.43
N GLU A 39 13.61 24.05 10.81
CA GLU A 39 14.07 22.78 11.39
C GLU A 39 13.41 22.48 12.73
N ASN A 40 13.21 23.48 13.60
CA ASN A 40 12.53 23.33 14.89
C ASN A 40 11.07 22.89 14.68
N VAL A 41 10.38 23.50 13.71
CA VAL A 41 9.01 23.11 13.35
C VAL A 41 8.97 21.69 12.79
N THR A 42 9.91 21.34 11.90
CA THR A 42 10.04 19.97 11.39
C THR A 42 10.18 18.95 12.52
N GLU A 43 11.10 19.20 13.44
CA GLU A 43 11.39 18.32 14.57
C GLU A 43 10.16 18.17 15.48
N LEU A 44 9.52 19.28 15.85
CA LEU A 44 8.30 19.27 16.66
C LEU A 44 7.16 18.47 16.01
N VAL A 45 6.93 18.64 14.70
CA VAL A 45 5.89 17.87 14.00
C VAL A 45 6.24 16.37 13.98
N LYS A 46 7.51 16.01 13.79
CA LYS A 46 7.97 14.62 13.86
C LYS A 46 7.78 14.01 15.25
N GLU A 47 8.08 14.74 16.32
CA GLU A 47 7.86 14.31 17.71
C GLU A 47 6.37 14.10 18.03
N LEU A 48 5.50 14.98 17.51
CA LEU A 48 4.05 14.80 17.59
C LEU A 48 3.59 13.54 16.84
N GLY A 49 4.15 13.30 15.65
CA GLY A 49 3.92 12.06 14.90
C GLY A 49 4.35 10.82 15.66
N GLU A 50 5.55 10.82 16.23
CA GLU A 50 6.07 9.70 17.02
C GLU A 50 5.19 9.41 18.25
N SER A 51 4.76 10.46 18.95
CA SER A 51 3.84 10.37 20.09
C SER A 51 2.45 9.82 19.71
N ALA A 52 2.05 10.03 18.46
CA ALA A 52 0.82 9.50 17.88
C ALA A 52 1.04 8.20 17.09
N GLU A 53 2.18 7.53 17.28
CA GLU A 53 2.54 6.28 16.61
C GLU A 53 2.45 6.37 15.08
N CYS A 54 2.99 7.45 14.52
CA CYS A 54 3.01 7.75 13.10
C CYS A 54 4.39 8.23 12.64
N TYR A 55 4.70 8.01 11.37
CA TYR A 55 5.83 8.63 10.69
C TYR A 55 5.40 9.91 9.99
N ILE A 56 6.15 10.99 10.21
CA ILE A 56 6.08 12.19 9.36
C ILE A 56 7.21 12.16 8.36
N ARG A 57 6.88 12.20 7.07
CA ARG A 57 7.87 12.07 5.99
C ARG A 57 7.54 13.00 4.83
N LYS A 58 8.57 13.56 4.20
CA LYS A 58 8.42 14.47 3.07
C LYS A 58 8.97 13.81 1.80
N TYR A 59 8.14 13.69 0.76
CA TYR A 59 8.49 13.16 -0.56
C TYR A 59 7.87 13.99 -1.66
N GLY A 60 8.62 14.28 -2.72
CA GLY A 60 8.07 14.86 -3.96
C GLY A 60 7.22 16.12 -3.75
N GLY A 61 7.56 16.96 -2.78
CA GLY A 61 6.77 18.16 -2.48
C GLY A 61 5.61 17.97 -1.51
N VAL A 62 5.45 16.80 -0.91
CA VAL A 62 4.32 16.44 -0.03
C VAL A 62 4.83 15.90 1.30
N VAL A 63 4.25 16.36 2.40
CA VAL A 63 4.49 15.82 3.75
C VAL A 63 3.35 14.86 4.09
N TYR A 64 3.68 13.62 4.43
CA TYR A 64 2.72 12.57 4.76
C TYR A 64 2.74 12.24 6.26
N LEU A 65 1.57 11.96 6.79
CA LEU A 65 1.38 11.25 8.06
C LEU A 65 1.08 9.79 7.74
N ILE A 66 1.94 8.89 8.21
CA ILE A 66 1.84 7.45 7.94
C ILE A 66 1.72 6.72 9.27
N PRO A 67 0.55 6.15 9.61
CA PRO A 67 0.40 5.33 10.80
C PRO A 67 1.42 4.18 10.82
N LYS A 68 1.99 3.90 12.00
CA LYS A 68 2.79 2.69 12.22
C LYS A 68 1.89 1.46 12.14
N GLU A 69 2.51 0.30 11.92
CA GLU A 69 1.82 -0.97 11.69
C GLU A 69 0.85 -1.36 12.81
N ASP A 70 1.18 -0.99 14.06
CA ASP A 70 0.38 -1.30 15.25
C ASP A 70 -0.62 -0.19 15.63
N ASN A 71 -0.69 0.89 14.86
CA ASN A 71 -1.58 2.02 15.12
C ASN A 71 -2.97 1.78 14.51
N ASP A 72 -3.80 1.02 15.23
CA ASP A 72 -5.17 0.71 14.83
C ASP A 72 -6.14 1.90 14.94
N PHE A 73 -5.72 3.01 15.57
CA PHE A 73 -6.58 4.19 15.75
C PHE A 73 -6.58 5.11 14.53
N LEU A 74 -5.39 5.40 13.98
CA LEU A 74 -5.22 6.20 12.77
C LEU A 74 -5.04 5.35 11.51
N GLY A 75 -4.62 4.09 11.68
CA GLY A 75 -4.49 3.10 10.63
C GLY A 75 -5.67 2.13 10.61
N PHE A 76 -5.39 0.87 10.26
CA PHE A 76 -6.39 -0.19 10.19
C PHE A 76 -5.91 -1.43 10.92
N SER A 77 -6.76 -1.95 11.81
CA SER A 77 -6.54 -3.28 12.38
C SER A 77 -6.70 -4.36 11.30
N LYS A 78 -6.13 -5.55 11.55
CA LYS A 78 -6.42 -6.75 10.75
C LYS A 78 -7.93 -7.02 10.64
N GLY A 79 -8.68 -6.73 11.70
CA GLY A 79 -10.14 -6.88 11.72
C GLY A 79 -10.83 -5.92 10.75
N ASP A 80 -10.40 -4.66 10.72
CA ASP A 80 -10.93 -3.63 9.82
C ASP A 80 -10.64 -3.96 8.37
N LEU A 81 -9.38 -4.26 8.04
CA LEU A 81 -8.98 -4.65 6.69
C LEU A 81 -9.77 -5.88 6.21
N LYS A 82 -9.93 -6.90 7.05
CA LYS A 82 -10.73 -8.09 6.69
C LYS A 82 -12.19 -7.73 6.41
N ARG A 83 -12.79 -6.82 7.18
CA ARG A 83 -14.17 -6.35 6.98
C ARG A 83 -14.32 -5.54 5.68
N ILE A 84 -13.34 -4.70 5.37
CA ILE A 84 -13.34 -3.85 4.18
C ILE A 84 -13.09 -4.68 2.92
N LEU A 85 -12.03 -5.50 2.93
CA LEU A 85 -11.50 -6.18 1.75
C LEU A 85 -12.23 -7.49 1.42
N CYS A 86 -12.72 -8.21 2.43
CA CYS A 86 -13.27 -9.55 2.24
C CYS A 86 -14.82 -9.59 2.32
N LYS A 87 -15.38 -10.77 2.04
CA LYS A 87 -16.81 -11.07 2.23
C LYS A 87 -17.17 -11.13 3.72
N SER A 88 -18.46 -11.04 4.03
CA SER A 88 -18.96 -11.27 5.39
C SER A 88 -18.60 -12.67 5.88
N GLY A 89 -18.22 -12.81 7.16
CA GLY A 89 -17.78 -14.08 7.74
C GLY A 89 -16.40 -14.55 7.26
N ALA A 90 -15.58 -13.68 6.65
CA ALA A 90 -14.24 -14.00 6.20
C ALA A 90 -13.34 -14.48 7.36
N ASN A 91 -12.51 -15.48 7.06
CA ASN A 91 -11.47 -15.99 7.95
C ASN A 91 -10.10 -15.46 7.51
N ASP A 92 -9.05 -15.91 8.19
CA ASP A 92 -7.70 -15.43 7.97
C ASP A 92 -7.15 -15.81 6.59
N LYS A 93 -7.57 -16.93 5.99
CA LYS A 93 -7.16 -17.28 4.62
C LYS A 93 -7.68 -16.25 3.60
N ASP A 94 -8.89 -15.72 3.79
CA ASP A 94 -9.45 -14.67 2.92
C ASP A 94 -8.65 -13.36 3.06
N TYR A 95 -8.22 -13.02 4.28
CA TYR A 95 -7.36 -11.87 4.55
C TYR A 95 -5.97 -12.04 3.90
N TYR A 96 -5.33 -13.19 4.04
CA TYR A 96 -4.03 -13.44 3.40
C TYR A 96 -4.12 -13.42 1.87
N LEU A 97 -5.24 -13.87 1.30
CA LEU A 97 -5.51 -13.69 -0.13
C LEU A 97 -5.60 -12.21 -0.52
N SER A 98 -6.25 -11.35 0.27
CA SER A 98 -6.28 -9.91 -0.05
C SER A 98 -4.89 -9.28 0.03
N GLN A 99 -4.08 -9.66 1.03
CA GLN A 99 -2.71 -9.18 1.14
C GLN A 99 -1.85 -9.65 -0.03
N PHE A 100 -1.99 -10.91 -0.45
CA PHE A 100 -1.30 -11.45 -1.61
C PHE A 100 -1.63 -10.68 -2.90
N VAL A 101 -2.90 -10.36 -3.11
CA VAL A 101 -3.33 -9.54 -4.26
C VAL A 101 -2.69 -8.15 -4.22
N ILE A 102 -2.70 -7.47 -3.07
CA ILE A 102 -2.08 -6.15 -2.93
C ILE A 102 -0.58 -6.22 -3.21
N LEU A 103 0.13 -7.19 -2.62
CA LEU A 103 1.57 -7.40 -2.86
C LEU A 103 1.86 -7.70 -4.33
N THR A 104 1.05 -8.52 -4.97
CA THR A 104 1.19 -8.82 -6.41
C THR A 104 1.03 -7.55 -7.24
N LEU A 105 0.07 -6.68 -6.90
CA LEU A 105 -0.11 -5.39 -7.58
C LEU A 105 1.13 -4.49 -7.47
N LEU A 106 1.73 -4.43 -6.28
CA LEU A 106 2.95 -3.66 -6.07
C LEU A 106 4.11 -4.19 -6.92
N VAL A 107 4.31 -5.51 -6.96
CA VAL A 107 5.38 -6.11 -7.78
C VAL A 107 5.15 -5.90 -9.29
N VAL A 108 3.90 -5.99 -9.75
CA VAL A 108 3.55 -5.69 -11.15
C VAL A 108 3.97 -4.27 -11.56
N PHE A 109 3.82 -3.30 -10.67
CA PHE A 109 4.18 -1.92 -10.96
C PHE A 109 5.63 -1.57 -10.66
N TYR A 110 6.30 -2.23 -9.71
CA TYR A 110 7.58 -1.76 -9.15
C TYR A 110 8.72 -2.80 -9.13
N SER A 111 8.71 -3.79 -10.03
CA SER A 111 9.73 -4.87 -10.10
C SER A 111 11.08 -4.49 -10.72
N SER A 112 11.31 -3.22 -11.11
CA SER A 112 12.55 -2.86 -11.79
C SER A 112 13.66 -2.43 -10.82
N GLN A 113 14.88 -2.94 -11.03
CA GLN A 113 16.09 -2.56 -10.26
C GLN A 113 16.73 -1.24 -10.76
N SER A 114 16.00 -0.41 -11.51
CA SER A 114 16.52 0.79 -12.17
C SER A 114 16.36 2.06 -11.31
N VAL A 115 16.83 3.22 -11.79
CA VAL A 115 16.78 4.51 -11.06
C VAL A 115 15.34 4.93 -10.71
N SER A 116 14.36 4.52 -11.53
CA SER A 116 12.94 4.52 -11.17
C SER A 116 12.56 3.09 -10.83
N SER A 117 11.90 2.89 -9.68
CA SER A 117 11.38 1.58 -9.32
C SER A 117 10.28 1.07 -10.24
N LYS A 118 9.53 2.01 -10.84
CA LYS A 118 8.32 1.75 -11.61
C LYS A 118 8.63 1.06 -12.95
N ALA A 119 8.16 -0.18 -13.08
CA ALA A 119 8.28 -1.01 -14.27
C ALA A 119 7.14 -0.80 -15.29
N ARG A 120 5.98 -0.30 -14.84
CA ARG A 120 4.77 -0.23 -15.66
C ARG A 120 3.88 0.96 -15.31
N GLU A 121 3.26 1.57 -16.32
CA GLU A 121 2.36 2.74 -16.14
C GLU A 121 0.90 2.38 -15.88
N TYR A 122 0.43 1.25 -16.42
CA TYR A 122 -0.95 0.79 -16.24
C TYR A 122 -1.08 -0.72 -16.48
N ILE A 123 -2.12 -1.34 -15.93
CA ILE A 123 -2.51 -2.73 -16.21
C ILE A 123 -4.03 -2.84 -16.35
N LYS A 124 -4.53 -3.78 -17.15
CA LYS A 124 -5.96 -4.09 -17.24
C LYS A 124 -6.36 -5.10 -16.14
N VAL A 125 -7.55 -5.00 -15.58
CA VAL A 125 -8.03 -5.90 -14.50
C VAL A 125 -7.99 -7.37 -14.92
N GLY A 126 -8.39 -7.68 -16.17
CA GLY A 126 -8.32 -9.05 -16.69
C GLY A 126 -6.89 -9.60 -16.77
N GLU A 127 -5.93 -8.78 -17.18
CA GLU A 127 -4.52 -9.14 -17.16
C GLU A 127 -4.03 -9.36 -15.72
N PHE A 128 -4.40 -8.47 -14.81
CA PHE A 128 -4.03 -8.59 -13.40
C PHE A 128 -4.56 -9.87 -12.74
N LEU A 129 -5.79 -10.28 -13.07
CA LEU A 129 -6.37 -11.56 -12.63
C LEU A 129 -5.55 -12.77 -13.11
N ASN A 130 -5.06 -12.74 -14.35
CA ASN A 130 -4.19 -13.79 -14.88
C ASN A 130 -2.86 -13.82 -14.12
N ILE A 131 -2.22 -12.65 -13.91
CA ILE A 131 -0.96 -12.56 -13.16
C ILE A 131 -1.11 -13.11 -11.74
N ILE A 132 -2.21 -12.81 -11.04
CA ILE A 132 -2.46 -13.37 -9.70
C ILE A 132 -2.51 -14.90 -9.75
N THR A 133 -3.20 -15.45 -10.76
CA THR A 133 -3.32 -16.90 -10.93
C THR A 133 -1.96 -17.54 -11.20
N ASP A 134 -1.16 -16.93 -12.07
CA ASP A 134 0.16 -17.43 -12.45
C ASP A 134 1.13 -17.35 -11.26
N LYS A 135 1.19 -16.22 -10.55
CA LYS A 135 2.03 -16.05 -9.35
C LYS A 135 1.66 -17.01 -8.22
N LEU A 136 0.38 -17.37 -8.06
CA LEU A 136 -0.03 -18.39 -7.09
C LEU A 136 0.48 -19.78 -7.48
N LYS A 137 0.39 -20.16 -8.76
CA LYS A 137 0.90 -21.44 -9.26
C LYS A 137 2.42 -21.53 -9.15
N GLU A 138 3.13 -20.50 -9.61
CA GLU A 138 4.59 -20.41 -9.48
C GLU A 138 5.03 -20.51 -8.01
N GLY A 139 4.28 -19.90 -7.09
CA GLY A 139 4.55 -19.97 -5.66
C GLY A 139 4.42 -21.38 -5.08
N ILE A 140 3.46 -22.17 -5.56
CA ILE A 140 3.31 -23.59 -5.18
C ILE A 140 4.46 -24.43 -5.74
N GLU A 141 4.79 -24.26 -7.02
CA GLU A 141 5.90 -24.97 -7.66
C GLU A 141 7.21 -24.71 -6.91
N ARG A 142 7.47 -23.46 -6.53
CA ARG A 142 8.66 -23.08 -5.74
C ARG A 142 8.63 -23.58 -4.29
N ALA A 143 7.46 -23.63 -3.66
CA ALA A 143 7.32 -24.11 -2.28
C ALA A 143 7.55 -25.62 -2.17
N GLY A 144 7.21 -26.40 -3.20
CA GLY A 144 7.54 -27.82 -3.30
C GLY A 144 9.04 -28.11 -3.28
N ASP A 145 9.85 -27.15 -3.71
CA ASP A 145 11.31 -27.25 -3.78
C ASP A 145 12.04 -26.59 -2.58
N ASN A 146 11.37 -25.72 -1.81
CA ASN A 146 11.96 -25.01 -0.65
C ASN A 146 10.90 -24.60 0.38
N ASP A 147 11.01 -25.16 1.59
CA ASP A 147 10.07 -25.03 2.72
C ASP A 147 10.11 -23.65 3.44
N SER A 148 10.64 -22.60 2.79
CA SER A 148 11.09 -21.36 3.45
C SER A 148 10.44 -20.06 2.96
N SER A 149 9.39 -20.12 2.14
CA SER A 149 8.74 -18.92 1.57
C SER A 149 7.86 -18.14 2.56
N GLY A 150 7.46 -18.73 3.69
CA GLY A 150 6.63 -18.09 4.72
C GLY A 150 5.18 -17.78 4.28
N ILE A 151 4.82 -18.09 3.03
CA ILE A 151 3.47 -17.91 2.46
C ILE A 151 2.88 -19.29 2.18
N ALA A 152 1.68 -19.55 2.71
CA ALA A 152 0.95 -20.79 2.44
C ALA A 152 0.21 -20.72 1.09
N PHE A 153 0.96 -20.77 -0.02
CA PHE A 153 0.44 -20.58 -1.39
C PHE A 153 -0.74 -21.52 -1.72
N GLU A 154 -0.69 -22.79 -1.31
CA GLU A 154 -1.78 -23.74 -1.52
C GLU A 154 -3.10 -23.27 -0.88
N ASN A 155 -3.04 -22.81 0.37
CA ASN A 155 -4.20 -22.28 1.08
C ASN A 155 -4.78 -21.04 0.42
N ILE A 156 -3.93 -20.19 -0.16
CA ILE A 156 -4.35 -18.97 -0.85
C ILE A 156 -4.96 -19.31 -2.21
N LEU A 157 -4.36 -20.23 -2.98
CA LEU A 157 -4.89 -20.69 -4.26
C LEU A 157 -6.25 -21.36 -4.07
N GLU A 158 -6.39 -22.27 -3.09
CA GLU A 158 -7.66 -22.92 -2.75
C GLU A 158 -8.77 -21.87 -2.52
N ARG A 159 -8.46 -20.80 -1.78
CA ARG A 159 -9.39 -19.70 -1.53
C ARG A 159 -9.73 -18.90 -2.78
N PHE A 160 -8.73 -18.63 -3.62
CA PHE A 160 -8.93 -17.89 -4.85
C PHE A 160 -9.77 -18.67 -5.87
N GLU A 161 -9.56 -19.99 -5.97
CA GLU A 161 -10.34 -20.88 -6.84
C GLU A 161 -11.75 -21.13 -6.33
N ALA A 162 -11.97 -21.06 -5.01
CA ALA A 162 -13.32 -21.13 -4.42
C ALA A 162 -14.19 -19.90 -4.74
N LEU A 163 -13.60 -18.79 -5.21
CA LEU A 163 -14.36 -17.66 -5.74
C LEU A 163 -15.01 -18.04 -7.07
N LYS A 164 -16.29 -17.69 -7.23
CA LYS A 164 -17.03 -17.99 -8.46
C LYS A 164 -16.41 -17.23 -9.64
N SER A 165 -16.22 -17.93 -10.75
CA SER A 165 -16.01 -17.25 -12.03
C SER A 165 -17.32 -16.57 -12.46
N SER A 166 -17.23 -15.36 -13.00
CA SER A 166 -18.38 -14.66 -13.55
C SER A 166 -18.05 -14.14 -14.94
N ASP A 167 -18.85 -14.51 -15.93
CA ASP A 167 -18.76 -13.96 -17.29
C ASP A 167 -19.21 -12.48 -17.36
N SER A 168 -19.78 -11.97 -16.27
CA SER A 168 -20.23 -10.58 -16.12
C SER A 168 -19.31 -9.78 -15.20
N LYS A 169 -19.31 -8.44 -15.34
CA LYS A 169 -18.69 -7.48 -14.40
C LYS A 169 -19.38 -7.52 -13.03
N SER A 170 -19.27 -8.65 -12.34
CA SER A 170 -19.85 -8.86 -11.02
C SER A 170 -19.16 -7.97 -9.99
N THR A 171 -19.96 -7.34 -9.14
CA THR A 171 -19.50 -6.56 -7.99
C THR A 171 -19.54 -7.36 -6.69
N SER A 172 -19.99 -8.62 -6.74
CA SER A 172 -20.07 -9.48 -5.55
C SER A 172 -18.69 -9.95 -5.10
N LYS A 173 -18.36 -9.73 -3.83
CA LYS A 173 -17.11 -10.21 -3.20
C LYS A 173 -16.92 -11.73 -3.23
N THR A 174 -17.94 -12.49 -3.63
CA THR A 174 -17.86 -13.95 -3.80
C THR A 174 -17.41 -14.39 -5.19
N THR A 175 -17.24 -13.47 -6.13
CA THR A 175 -16.63 -13.73 -7.44
C THR A 175 -15.20 -13.19 -7.49
N LYS A 176 -14.37 -13.70 -8.40
CA LYS A 176 -12.98 -13.24 -8.55
C LYS A 176 -12.94 -11.75 -8.87
N GLU A 177 -13.77 -11.31 -9.80
CA GLU A 177 -13.88 -9.92 -10.24
C GLU A 177 -14.33 -9.01 -9.10
N GLY A 178 -15.40 -9.38 -8.38
CA GLY A 178 -15.91 -8.54 -7.29
C GLY A 178 -14.96 -8.47 -6.09
N PHE A 179 -14.21 -9.54 -5.81
CA PHE A 179 -13.15 -9.52 -4.80
C PHE A 179 -12.01 -8.57 -5.19
N ILE A 180 -11.48 -8.69 -6.41
CA ILE A 180 -10.42 -7.79 -6.91
C ILE A 180 -10.91 -6.34 -6.97
N ASN A 181 -12.11 -6.10 -7.51
CA ASN A 181 -12.69 -4.76 -7.57
C ASN A 181 -12.85 -4.13 -6.19
N THR A 182 -13.15 -4.92 -5.15
CA THR A 182 -13.21 -4.44 -3.77
C THR A 182 -11.85 -3.94 -3.29
N ILE A 183 -10.79 -4.71 -3.55
CA ILE A 183 -9.41 -4.33 -3.19
C ILE A 183 -8.99 -3.08 -3.98
N LEU A 184 -9.26 -3.04 -5.28
CA LEU A 184 -8.91 -1.90 -6.12
C LEU A 184 -9.65 -0.62 -5.70
N ASN A 185 -10.94 -0.71 -5.39
CA ASN A 185 -11.68 0.43 -4.84
C ASN A 185 -11.07 0.93 -3.53
N PHE A 186 -10.72 0.02 -2.62
CA PHE A 186 -10.08 0.41 -1.37
C PHE A 186 -8.76 1.16 -1.62
N LEU A 187 -7.89 0.64 -2.48
CA LEU A 187 -6.61 1.29 -2.80
C LEU A 187 -6.80 2.64 -3.53
N ASP A 188 -7.84 2.76 -4.35
CA ASP A 188 -8.25 4.01 -5.02
C ASP A 188 -8.75 5.05 -3.99
N ASP A 189 -9.59 4.62 -3.04
CA ASP A 189 -10.08 5.46 -1.93
C ASP A 189 -8.92 5.92 -1.02
N GLN A 190 -7.86 5.11 -0.86
CA GLN A 190 -6.64 5.49 -0.16
C GLN A 190 -5.71 6.41 -0.99
N GLY A 191 -6.07 6.68 -2.26
CA GLY A 191 -5.28 7.50 -3.18
C GLY A 191 -3.96 6.83 -3.58
N LEU A 192 -3.86 5.50 -3.54
CA LEU A 192 -2.66 4.76 -3.92
C LEU A 192 -2.66 4.38 -5.40
N ILE A 193 -3.83 4.06 -5.95
CA ILE A 193 -4.01 3.80 -7.38
C ILE A 193 -5.12 4.69 -7.95
N TYR A 194 -5.19 4.77 -9.26
CA TYR A 194 -6.39 5.18 -9.99
C TYR A 194 -7.05 3.93 -10.56
N TYR A 195 -8.28 3.64 -10.13
CA TYR A 195 -9.07 2.52 -10.66
C TYR A 195 -10.18 2.98 -11.60
N ILE A 196 -9.87 3.00 -12.90
CA ILE A 196 -10.77 3.49 -13.96
C ILE A 196 -11.68 2.33 -14.41
N LYS A 197 -12.81 2.18 -13.71
CA LYS A 197 -13.81 1.10 -13.94
C LYS A 197 -14.36 1.02 -15.36
N GLY A 198 -14.50 2.16 -16.05
CA GLY A 198 -15.01 2.19 -17.43
C GLY A 198 -14.12 1.39 -18.38
N ASP A 199 -12.81 1.50 -18.19
CA ASP A 199 -11.78 0.88 -19.03
C ASP A 199 -11.14 -0.35 -18.38
N ASP A 200 -11.62 -0.77 -17.21
CA ASP A 200 -11.00 -1.81 -16.38
C ASP A 200 -9.48 -1.60 -16.25
N MET A 201 -9.06 -0.37 -15.98
CA MET A 201 -7.64 0.02 -15.98
C MET A 201 -7.19 0.46 -14.59
N ILE A 202 -6.02 0.00 -14.19
CA ILE A 202 -5.35 0.32 -12.93
C ILE A 202 -4.08 1.11 -13.26
N LYS A 203 -3.85 2.22 -12.57
CA LYS A 203 -2.61 3.01 -12.65
C LYS A 203 -2.12 3.35 -11.25
N PRO A 204 -0.81 3.36 -10.96
CA PRO A 204 -0.33 3.89 -9.70
C PRO A 204 -0.47 5.42 -9.68
N THR A 205 -0.62 5.97 -8.49
CA THR A 205 -0.57 7.43 -8.25
C THR A 205 0.85 7.88 -7.96
N THR A 206 1.11 9.18 -8.05
CA THR A 206 2.37 9.79 -7.59
C THR A 206 2.63 9.55 -6.10
N LYS A 207 1.56 9.41 -5.30
CA LYS A 207 1.65 9.06 -3.88
C LYS A 207 2.24 7.67 -3.69
N LEU A 208 1.71 6.68 -4.42
CA LEU A 208 2.27 5.33 -4.39
C LEU A 208 3.69 5.28 -4.97
N ASP A 209 3.96 5.97 -6.08
CA ASP A 209 5.32 6.09 -6.63
C ASP A 209 6.30 6.62 -5.56
N SER A 210 5.91 7.67 -4.83
CA SER A 210 6.72 8.25 -3.75
C SER A 210 6.95 7.29 -2.58
N PHE A 211 5.92 6.57 -2.15
CA PHE A 211 6.03 5.57 -1.08
C PHE A 211 6.89 4.39 -1.50
N MET A 212 6.76 3.94 -2.74
CA MET A 212 7.52 2.84 -3.29
C MET A 212 8.98 3.25 -3.47
N ASP A 213 9.31 4.38 -4.09
CA ASP A 213 10.71 4.83 -4.18
C ASP A 213 11.38 4.91 -2.81
N TRP A 214 10.68 5.41 -1.78
CA TRP A 214 11.25 5.45 -0.43
C TRP A 214 11.41 4.06 0.22
N ASN A 215 10.38 3.21 0.15
CA ASN A 215 10.44 1.85 0.72
C ASN A 215 11.35 0.90 -0.08
N LEU A 216 11.54 1.14 -1.38
CA LEU A 216 12.40 0.38 -2.28
C LEU A 216 13.86 0.76 -2.15
N LEU A 217 14.15 2.05 -1.90
CA LEU A 217 15.48 2.49 -1.50
C LEU A 217 15.90 1.95 -0.13
N ASN A 218 14.94 1.54 0.71
CA ASN A 218 15.19 0.64 1.84
C ASN A 218 15.19 -0.83 1.37
N LYS A 219 16.21 -1.19 0.56
CA LYS A 219 16.39 -2.48 -0.15
C LYS A 219 15.97 -3.74 0.63
N ASN A 220 16.07 -3.73 1.96
CA ASN A 220 15.77 -4.88 2.81
C ASN A 220 14.31 -5.33 2.79
N ASN A 221 13.33 -4.43 2.76
CA ASN A 221 11.91 -4.82 2.81
C ASN A 221 11.41 -5.33 1.46
N PHE A 222 11.85 -4.69 0.37
CA PHE A 222 11.50 -5.11 -0.97
C PHE A 222 12.13 -6.43 -1.37
N ASN A 223 13.42 -6.65 -1.05
CA ASN A 223 14.05 -7.94 -1.33
C ASN A 223 13.35 -9.09 -0.61
N ARG A 224 12.78 -8.85 0.59
CA ARG A 224 11.94 -9.85 1.28
C ARG A 224 10.64 -10.12 0.52
N VAL A 225 9.97 -9.09 0.01
CA VAL A 225 8.75 -9.22 -0.80
C VAL A 225 9.03 -9.92 -2.13
N LEU A 226 10.08 -9.50 -2.86
CA LEU A 226 10.52 -10.13 -4.10
C LEU A 226 10.89 -11.59 -3.88
N LYS A 227 11.67 -11.90 -2.83
CA LYS A 227 12.04 -13.27 -2.49
C LYS A 227 10.82 -14.12 -2.12
N ALA A 228 9.88 -13.57 -1.34
CA ALA A 228 8.65 -14.26 -1.00
C ALA A 228 7.77 -14.53 -2.24
N LEU A 229 7.80 -13.63 -3.22
CA LEU A 229 7.14 -13.76 -4.52
C LEU A 229 8.01 -14.43 -5.60
N GLY A 230 9.22 -14.88 -5.23
CA GLY A 230 10.25 -15.56 -6.03
C GLY A 230 10.68 -14.87 -7.30
N GLU A 231 10.86 -13.56 -7.24
CA GLU A 231 11.63 -12.84 -8.25
C GLU A 231 13.13 -12.92 -7.93
N GLU A 232 13.97 -13.07 -8.95
CA GLU A 232 15.42 -13.07 -8.78
C GLU A 232 15.90 -11.69 -8.32
N VAL A 233 16.42 -11.63 -7.10
CA VAL A 233 17.16 -10.47 -6.61
C VAL A 233 18.60 -10.65 -7.07
N ASN A 234 18.96 -10.09 -8.22
CA ASN A 234 20.37 -9.95 -8.57
C ASN A 234 21.04 -9.02 -7.54
N GLU A 235 22.04 -9.54 -6.83
CA GLU A 235 22.90 -8.80 -5.89
C GLU A 235 23.77 -7.74 -6.59
#